data_AF-A0A2M7XDK4-F1
#
_entry.id   AF-A0A2M7XDK4-F1
#
_cell.length_a   1.000
_cell.length_b   1.000
_cell.length_c   1.000
_cell.angle_alpha   90.00
_cell.angle_beta   90.00
_cell.angle_gamma   90.00
#
_symmetry.space_group_name_H-M   'P 1'
#
loop_
_entity.id
_entity.type
_entity.pdbx_description
1 polymer ?
#
loop_
_entity_poly.entity_id
_entity_poly.type
_entity_poly.pdbx_seq_one_letter_code
_entity_poly.pdbx_strand_id
1 'polypeptide(L)'
;LSLLILGFFIVVVLAFQPGSFIQEMFVGHSTGSRFVLWEMAWKGIQERPLLGWGLENFQYVSLEYFNPCLGTEACGNGMWIDRAHNKFLDLLIDSGLIGLFAFLAIHVGVVLTIIKGYRKKWIPPIALTVILTTLATY
;
A
#
# COMPACT_ATOMS: atom_id res chain seq x y z
N LEU A 1 17.44 28.77 15.58
CA LEU A 1 17.49 28.13 14.24
C LEU A 1 18.54 27.01 14.19
N SER A 2 19.80 27.26 14.62
CA SER A 2 20.89 26.28 14.57
C SER A 2 20.68 25.00 15.42
N LEU A 3 20.07 25.12 16.61
CA LEU A 3 19.77 23.97 17.47
C LEU A 3 18.66 23.07 16.92
N LEU A 4 17.70 23.63 16.18
CA LEU A 4 16.61 22.86 15.55
C LEU A 4 17.14 22.06 14.36
N ILE A 5 18.03 22.65 13.56
CA ILE A 5 18.69 21.98 12.44
C ILE A 5 19.54 20.81 12.97
N LEU A 6 20.32 21.07 14.03
CA LEU A 6 21.12 20.01 14.67
C LEU A 6 20.25 18.89 15.23
N GLY A 7 19.16 19.23 15.93
CA GLY A 7 18.19 18.25 16.44
C GLY A 7 17.56 17.41 15.33
N PHE A 8 17.16 18.03 14.22
CA PHE A 8 16.64 17.32 13.04
C PHE A 8 17.67 16.36 12.45
N PHE A 9 18.92 16.81 12.28
CA PHE A 9 20.00 15.95 11.78
C PHE A 9 20.28 14.77 12.70
N ILE A 10 20.26 14.97 14.03
CA ILE A 10 20.40 13.88 15.01
C ILE A 10 19.26 12.87 14.85
N VAL A 11 18.01 13.31 14.76
CA VAL A 11 16.86 12.40 14.55
C VAL A 11 17.01 11.61 13.24
N VAL A 12 17.39 12.26 12.15
CA VAL A 12 17.62 11.59 10.86
C VAL A 12 18.72 10.54 10.98
N VAL A 13 19.88 10.90 11.55
CA VAL A 13 20.99 9.94 11.74
C VAL A 13 20.56 8.75 12.59
N LEU A 14 19.88 9.01 13.72
CA LEU A 14 19.38 7.95 14.59
C LEU A 14 18.35 7.07 13.86
N ALA A 15 17.48 7.62 13.02
CA ALA A 15 16.51 6.84 12.25
C ALA A 15 17.15 5.82 11.28
N PHE A 16 18.41 6.02 10.87
CA PHE A 16 19.14 5.09 10.00
C PHE A 16 20.20 4.26 10.74
N GLN A 17 20.40 4.47 12.04
CA GLN A 17 21.36 3.72 12.85
C GLN A 17 20.71 2.43 13.39
N PRO A 18 21.23 1.23 13.04
CA PRO A 18 20.77 -0.04 13.59
C PRO A 18 20.74 -0.09 15.13
N GLY A 19 19.60 -0.46 15.71
CA GLY A 19 19.40 -0.59 17.16
C GLY A 19 19.23 0.73 17.91
N SER A 20 18.97 1.84 17.22
CA SER A 20 18.63 3.10 17.90
C SER A 20 17.15 3.14 18.28
N PHE A 21 16.82 3.80 19.38
CA PHE A 21 15.42 4.00 19.81
C PHE A 21 14.53 4.63 18.71
N ILE A 22 15.08 5.59 17.94
CA ILE A 22 14.36 6.25 16.85
C ILE A 22 14.12 5.27 15.70
N GLN A 23 15.15 4.51 15.33
CA GLN A 23 15.02 3.50 14.28
C GLN A 23 14.03 2.40 14.69
N GLU A 24 14.09 1.90 15.93
CA GLU A 24 13.16 0.90 16.44
C GLU A 24 11.72 1.42 16.49
N MET A 25 11.53 2.70 16.84
CA MET A 25 10.22 3.34 16.74
C MET A 25 9.69 3.33 15.30
N PHE A 26 10.53 3.61 14.29
CA PHE A 26 10.13 3.60 12.88
C PHE A 26 9.95 2.18 12.30
N VAL A 27 10.87 1.27 12.60
CA VAL A 27 10.93 -0.09 12.03
C VAL A 27 9.95 -1.03 12.74
N GLY A 28 9.88 -0.95 14.08
CA GLY A 28 9.03 -1.79 14.93
C GLY A 28 7.54 -1.53 14.77
N HIS A 29 7.13 -0.51 13.99
CA HIS A 29 5.72 -0.19 13.80
C HIS A 29 5.15 -0.54 12.42
N SER A 30 5.93 -0.86 11.36
CA SER A 30 5.24 -1.12 10.07
C SER A 30 5.93 -1.89 8.96
N THR A 31 7.26 -2.00 8.87
CA THR A 31 7.89 -2.41 7.59
C THR A 31 8.12 -3.91 7.49
N GLY A 32 8.53 -4.57 8.58
CA GLY A 32 8.83 -6.00 8.58
C GLY A 32 7.57 -6.87 8.44
N SER A 33 6.49 -6.49 9.10
CA SER A 33 5.23 -7.25 9.09
C SER A 33 4.64 -7.31 7.69
N ARG A 34 4.75 -6.23 6.90
CA ARG A 34 4.20 -6.15 5.53
C ARG A 34 4.70 -7.25 4.61
N PHE A 35 5.98 -7.60 4.64
CA PHE A 35 6.50 -8.66 3.77
C PHE A 35 5.86 -10.03 4.08
N VAL A 36 5.65 -10.31 5.36
CA VAL A 36 4.94 -11.50 5.80
C VAL A 36 3.46 -11.45 5.39
N LEU A 37 2.81 -10.29 5.57
CA LEU A 37 1.43 -10.08 5.10
C LEU A 37 1.30 -10.27 3.59
N TRP A 38 2.29 -9.85 2.79
CA TRP A 38 2.30 -10.02 1.34
C TRP A 38 2.48 -11.48 0.93
N GLU A 39 3.29 -12.24 1.65
CA GLU A 39 3.42 -13.68 1.42
C GLU A 39 2.09 -14.39 1.69
N MET A 40 1.42 -14.06 2.80
CA MET A 40 0.08 -14.59 3.11
C MET A 40 -0.95 -14.17 2.05
N ALA A 41 -0.95 -12.90 1.65
CA ALA A 41 -1.81 -12.39 0.59
C ALA A 41 -1.59 -13.17 -0.71
N TRP A 42 -0.33 -13.41 -1.09
CA TRP A 42 0.00 -14.14 -2.31
C TRP A 42 -0.56 -15.56 -2.31
N LYS A 43 -0.44 -16.28 -1.19
CA LYS A 43 -1.06 -17.60 -1.03
C LYS A 43 -2.58 -17.55 -1.16
N GLY A 44 -3.23 -16.57 -0.51
CA GLY A 44 -4.67 -16.34 -0.64
C GLY A 44 -5.11 -16.02 -2.08
N ILE A 45 -4.33 -15.22 -2.81
CA ILE A 45 -4.60 -14.90 -4.23
C ILE A 45 -4.53 -16.16 -5.09
N GLN A 46 -3.57 -17.04 -4.83
CA GLN A 46 -3.41 -18.29 -5.59
C GLN A 46 -4.62 -19.23 -5.41
N GLU A 47 -5.30 -19.22 -4.27
CA GLU A 47 -6.53 -20.00 -4.07
C GLU A 47 -7.74 -19.46 -4.84
N ARG A 48 -7.92 -18.14 -4.83
CA ARG A 48 -9.11 -17.47 -5.38
C ARG A 48 -8.74 -16.36 -6.37
N PRO A 49 -8.02 -16.66 -7.47
CA PRO A 49 -7.41 -15.62 -8.30
C PRO A 49 -8.41 -14.76 -9.07
N LEU A 50 -9.60 -15.28 -9.39
CA LEU A 50 -10.56 -14.57 -10.25
C LEU A 50 -11.42 -13.57 -9.48
N LEU A 51 -12.02 -14.00 -8.37
CA LEU A 51 -12.99 -13.21 -7.59
C LEU A 51 -12.46 -12.78 -6.21
N GLY A 52 -11.32 -13.31 -5.77
CA GLY A 52 -10.80 -13.05 -4.43
C GLY A 52 -11.62 -13.71 -3.32
N TRP A 53 -11.42 -13.19 -2.12
CA TRP A 53 -12.03 -13.57 -0.85
C TRP A 53 -13.19 -12.65 -0.44
N GLY A 54 -13.46 -11.59 -1.21
CA GLY A 54 -14.47 -10.59 -0.89
C GLY A 54 -13.90 -9.39 -0.13
N LEU A 55 -14.62 -8.27 -0.20
CA LEU A 55 -14.21 -6.99 0.37
C LEU A 55 -13.98 -7.09 1.89
N GLU A 56 -12.84 -6.57 2.36
CA GLU A 56 -12.45 -6.53 3.78
C GLU A 56 -12.32 -7.94 4.42
N ASN A 57 -12.05 -8.98 3.62
CA ASN A 57 -11.92 -10.36 4.09
C ASN A 57 -10.47 -10.83 4.23
N PHE A 58 -9.50 -9.93 4.28
CA PHE A 58 -8.08 -10.30 4.46
C PHE A 58 -7.84 -11.07 5.76
N GLN A 59 -8.66 -10.85 6.79
CA GLN A 59 -8.59 -11.61 8.05
C GLN A 59 -8.72 -13.12 7.84
N TYR A 60 -9.59 -13.57 6.94
CA TYR A 60 -9.73 -15.01 6.66
C TYR A 60 -8.47 -15.60 6.04
N VAL A 61 -7.84 -14.87 5.12
CA VAL A 61 -6.56 -15.25 4.51
C VAL A 61 -5.45 -15.30 5.55
N SER A 62 -5.44 -14.32 6.47
CA SER A 62 -4.45 -14.27 7.54
C SER A 62 -4.60 -15.38 8.56
N LEU A 63 -5.81 -15.87 8.81
CA LEU A 63 -6.07 -17.01 9.68
C LEU A 63 -5.63 -18.32 9.02
N GLU A 64 -5.94 -18.48 7.73
CA GLU A 64 -5.56 -19.68 6.96
C GLU A 64 -4.03 -19.79 6.81
N TYR A 65 -3.36 -18.67 6.54
CA TYR A 65 -1.93 -18.64 6.23
C TYR A 65 -1.07 -18.05 7.35
N PHE A 66 -1.58 -18.05 8.58
CA PHE A 66 -0.95 -17.38 9.71
C PHE A 66 0.53 -17.75 9.86
N ASN A 67 1.38 -16.73 9.94
CA ASN A 67 2.80 -16.90 10.18
C ASN A 67 3.15 -16.43 11.62
N PRO A 68 3.62 -17.34 12.51
CA PRO A 68 3.92 -17.00 13.90
C PRO A 68 5.05 -15.98 14.04
N CYS A 69 5.86 -15.75 13.00
CA CYS A 69 6.90 -14.72 13.02
C CYS A 69 6.34 -13.32 13.27
N LEU A 70 5.08 -13.03 12.90
CA LEU A 70 4.46 -11.70 13.06
C LEU A 70 4.52 -11.15 14.49
N GLY A 71 4.52 -12.02 15.49
CA GLY A 71 4.65 -11.64 16.92
C GLY A 71 6.10 -11.49 17.40
N THR A 72 7.09 -11.52 16.50
CA THR A 72 8.51 -11.42 16.82
C THR A 72 9.12 -10.15 16.25
N GLU A 73 10.17 -9.64 16.90
CA GLU A 73 10.94 -8.49 16.41
C GLU A 73 11.50 -8.73 14.99
N ALA A 74 11.86 -9.98 14.67
CA ALA A 74 12.38 -10.36 13.37
C ALA A 74 11.41 -10.08 12.20
N CYS A 75 10.09 -10.09 12.47
CA CYS A 75 9.07 -9.74 11.48
C CYS A 75 8.31 -8.45 11.85
N GLY A 76 8.93 -7.56 12.62
CA GLY A 76 8.41 -6.23 12.89
C GLY A 76 7.33 -6.14 13.97
N ASN A 77 7.12 -7.21 14.76
CA ASN A 77 6.21 -7.24 15.92
C ASN A 77 4.78 -6.72 15.64
N GLY A 78 4.32 -6.88 14.38
CA GLY A 78 3.05 -6.37 13.91
C GLY A 78 1.97 -7.45 13.96
N MET A 79 1.22 -7.49 15.06
CA MET A 79 0.07 -8.40 15.21
C MET A 79 -1.23 -7.86 14.61
N TRP A 80 -1.22 -6.63 14.09
CA TRP A 80 -2.40 -6.07 13.42
C TRP A 80 -2.48 -6.61 12.00
N ILE A 81 -3.46 -7.49 11.76
CA ILE A 81 -3.66 -8.15 10.48
C ILE A 81 -5.07 -7.82 9.95
N ASP A 82 -5.26 -6.58 9.51
CA ASP A 82 -6.50 -6.09 8.90
C ASP A 82 -6.42 -6.10 7.36
N ARG A 83 -5.23 -5.91 6.78
CA ARG A 83 -4.99 -5.87 5.32
C ARG A 83 -3.53 -6.12 4.94
N ALA A 84 -3.23 -6.26 3.66
CA ALA A 84 -1.86 -6.43 3.18
C ALA A 84 -1.04 -5.13 3.17
N HIS A 85 -1.69 -3.97 3.37
CA HIS A 85 -1.10 -2.63 3.23
C HIS A 85 -0.41 -2.41 1.87
N ASN A 86 -0.93 -3.05 0.84
CA ASN A 86 -0.54 -2.86 -0.55
C ASN A 86 -1.82 -2.86 -1.39
N LYS A 87 -2.11 -1.73 -2.05
CA LYS A 87 -3.38 -1.53 -2.74
C LYS A 87 -3.69 -2.61 -3.79
N PHE A 88 -2.69 -3.10 -4.49
CA PHE A 88 -2.89 -4.14 -5.52
C PHE A 88 -3.13 -5.51 -4.92
N LEU A 89 -2.40 -5.85 -3.85
CA LEU A 89 -2.64 -7.10 -3.12
C LEU A 89 -4.01 -7.07 -2.43
N ASP A 90 -4.38 -5.95 -1.83
CA ASP A 90 -5.71 -5.75 -1.24
C ASP A 90 -6.81 -5.90 -2.30
N LEU A 91 -6.68 -5.27 -3.49
CA LEU A 91 -7.64 -5.43 -4.59
C LEU A 91 -7.75 -6.89 -5.06
N LEU A 92 -6.63 -7.59 -5.19
CA LEU A 92 -6.59 -8.99 -5.60
C LEU A 92 -7.22 -9.91 -4.54
N ILE A 93 -7.00 -9.63 -3.26
CA ILE A 93 -7.68 -10.34 -2.18
C ILE A 93 -9.17 -10.01 -2.18
N ASP A 94 -9.57 -8.75 -2.30
CA ASP A 94 -10.97 -8.36 -2.18
C ASP A 94 -11.81 -8.84 -3.37
N SER A 95 -11.25 -8.79 -4.57
CA SER A 95 -12.02 -8.86 -5.83
C SER A 95 -11.35 -9.64 -6.96
N GLY A 96 -10.16 -10.20 -6.70
CA GLY A 96 -9.39 -10.96 -7.68
C GLY A 96 -8.99 -10.17 -8.92
N LEU A 97 -8.59 -10.91 -9.95
CA LEU A 97 -8.21 -10.36 -11.24
C LEU A 97 -9.35 -9.60 -11.91
N ILE A 98 -10.61 -10.03 -11.73
CA ILE A 98 -11.76 -9.35 -12.33
C ILE A 98 -11.88 -7.93 -11.79
N GLY A 99 -11.84 -7.77 -10.46
CA GLY A 99 -11.90 -6.44 -9.86
C GLY A 99 -10.66 -5.60 -10.14
N LEU A 100 -9.47 -6.21 -10.17
CA LEU A 100 -8.24 -5.51 -10.57
C LEU A 100 -8.33 -4.96 -12.00
N PHE A 101 -8.78 -5.77 -12.96
CA PHE A 101 -8.91 -5.31 -14.35
C PHE A 101 -10.02 -4.28 -14.52
N ALA A 102 -11.14 -4.41 -13.80
CA ALA A 102 -12.19 -3.39 -13.78
C ALA A 102 -11.64 -2.05 -13.23
N PHE A 103 -10.90 -2.09 -12.13
CA PHE A 103 -10.22 -0.93 -11.55
C PHE A 103 -9.27 -0.28 -12.57
N LEU A 104 -8.38 -1.05 -13.20
CA LEU A 104 -7.44 -0.54 -14.21
C LEU A 104 -8.16 0.03 -15.43
N ALA A 105 -9.22 -0.63 -15.91
CA ALA A 105 -9.99 -0.18 -17.06
C ALA A 105 -10.64 1.19 -16.82
N ILE A 106 -11.15 1.45 -15.61
CA ILE A 106 -11.70 2.75 -15.22
C ILE A 106 -10.59 3.82 -15.26
N HIS A 107 -9.43 3.55 -14.66
CA HIS A 107 -8.31 4.49 -14.63
C HIS A 107 -7.80 4.83 -16.04
N VAL A 108 -7.60 3.80 -16.87
CA VAL A 108 -7.21 3.98 -18.27
C VAL A 108 -8.28 4.75 -19.04
N GLY A 109 -9.57 4.41 -18.87
CA GLY A 109 -10.68 5.10 -19.54
C GLY A 109 -10.75 6.59 -19.19
N VAL A 110 -10.52 6.94 -17.92
CA VAL A 110 -10.43 8.33 -17.45
C VAL A 110 -9.27 9.06 -18.12
N VAL A 111 -8.07 8.48 -18.08
CA VAL A 111 -6.87 9.07 -18.72
C VAL A 111 -7.09 9.29 -20.22
N LEU A 112 -7.64 8.30 -20.93
CA LEU A 112 -7.91 8.41 -22.37
C LEU A 112 -8.95 9.52 -22.66
N THR A 113 -10.00 9.62 -21.85
CA THR A 113 -11.03 10.66 -21.98
C THR A 113 -10.44 12.05 -21.77
N ILE A 114 -9.56 12.21 -20.78
CA ILE A 114 -8.86 13.47 -20.51
C ILE A 114 -7.95 13.85 -21.68
N ILE A 115 -7.13 12.92 -22.18
CA ILE A 115 -6.24 13.17 -23.32
C ILE A 115 -7.07 13.63 -24.54
N LYS A 116 -8.20 12.98 -24.81
CA LYS A 116 -9.10 13.35 -25.91
C LYS A 116 -9.72 14.73 -25.68
N GLY A 117 -10.17 15.04 -24.46
CA GLY A 117 -10.75 16.34 -24.11
C GLY A 117 -9.75 17.49 -24.19
N TYR A 118 -8.52 17.27 -23.73
CA TYR A 118 -7.42 18.24 -23.82
C TYR A 118 -7.06 18.54 -25.29
N ARG A 119 -6.92 17.50 -26.13
CA ARG A 119 -6.67 17.66 -27.58
C ARG A 119 -7.79 18.44 -28.30
N LYS A 120 -9.03 18.29 -27.84
CA LYS A 120 -10.19 19.04 -28.37
C LYS A 120 -10.36 20.43 -27.74
N LYS A 121 -9.48 20.85 -26.83
CA LYS A 121 -9.56 22.11 -26.06
C LYS A 121 -10.84 22.23 -25.21
N TRP A 122 -11.47 21.10 -24.86
CA TRP A 122 -12.63 21.06 -23.97
C TRP A 122 -12.24 21.14 -22.49
N ILE A 123 -11.00 20.77 -22.18
CA ILE A 123 -10.47 20.70 -20.81
C ILE A 123 -9.38 21.77 -20.68
N PRO A 124 -9.55 22.79 -19.82
CA PRO A 124 -8.51 23.77 -19.56
C PRO A 124 -7.34 23.13 -18.77
N PRO A 125 -6.10 23.65 -18.90
CA PRO A 125 -4.91 23.08 -18.23
C PRO A 125 -5.06 22.90 -16.71
N ILE A 126 -5.78 23.79 -16.03
CA ILE A 126 -6.07 23.70 -14.59
C ILE A 126 -6.91 22.47 -14.23
N ALA A 127 -7.90 22.11 -15.06
CA ALA A 127 -8.70 20.91 -14.82
C ALA A 127 -7.86 19.65 -15.02
N LEU A 128 -6.93 19.66 -15.97
CA LEU A 128 -5.99 18.55 -16.19
C LEU A 128 -5.08 18.33 -14.98
N THR A 129 -4.52 19.39 -14.38
CA THR A 129 -3.64 19.25 -13.22
C THR A 129 -4.37 18.71 -12.00
N VAL A 130 -5.60 19.17 -11.74
CA VAL A 130 -6.42 18.67 -10.64
C VAL A 130 -6.71 17.17 -10.79
N ILE A 131 -7.09 16.73 -12.00
CA ILE A 131 -7.40 15.31 -12.22
C ILE A 131 -6.16 14.42 -12.12
N LEU A 132 -5.00 14.89 -12.59
CA LEU A 132 -3.76 14.13 -12.45
C LEU A 132 -3.34 14.00 -10.97
N THR A 133 -3.51 15.06 -10.18
CA THR A 133 -3.19 14.99 -8.74
C THR A 133 -4.12 14.06 -7.97
N THR A 134 -5.42 14.00 -8.32
CA THR A 134 -6.35 13.08 -7.65
C THR A 134 -6.10 11.63 -8.06
N LEU A 135 -5.76 11.35 -9.32
CA LEU A 135 -5.38 10.00 -9.76
C LEU A 135 -4.08 9.51 -9.10
N ALA A 136 -3.18 10.42 -8.71
CA ALA A 136 -1.93 10.06 -8.03
C ALA A 136 -2.12 9.76 -6.53
N THR A 137 -3.25 10.16 -5.93
CA THR A 137 -3.54 9.94 -4.50
C THR A 137 -4.25 8.63 -4.19
N TYR A 138 -4.60 7.83 -5.20
CA TYR A 138 -5.28 6.53 -5.08
C TYR A 138 -4.45 5.39 -5.67
#